data_AF-A0A927IBN8-F1
#
_entry.id   AF-A0A927IBN8-F1
#
_cell.length_a   1.000
_cell.length_b   1.000
_cell.length_c   1.000
_cell.angle_alpha   90.00
_cell.angle_beta   90.00
_cell.angle_gamma   90.00
#
_symmetry.space_group_name_H-M   'P 1'
#
loop_
_entity.id
_entity.type
_entity.pdbx_description
1 polymer ?
#
loop_
_entity_poly.entity_id
_entity_poly.type
_entity_poly.pdbx_seq_one_letter_code
_entity_poly.pdbx_strand_id
1 'polypeptide(L)'
;MTHSTARSSDAPTTGTASPRPVGPARFTPPTPGRAPAAPPEYTDEEVLRQPLGYWTGAASEAIVGFISDSLARGGVRQPHWWTLNRVREAPRALTRDEVVEVVGASRPYVDVSDLGTAVDELLERGLLAAGDAGALDLTPAGDALVDHLWQEVMTPTLAQIRAGMSDAEYVTVVRLLHRVIRNVGGDAGFRP
;
A
#
# COMPACT_ATOMS: atom_id res chain seq x y z
N MET A 1 -81.28 -2.68 8.60
CA MET A 1 -80.60 -3.67 9.45
C MET A 1 -79.61 -4.44 8.55
N THR A 2 -78.45 -3.89 8.18
CA THR A 2 -77.14 -3.89 8.87
C THR A 2 -76.63 -5.27 9.30
N HIS A 3 -75.65 -5.80 8.55
CA HIS A 3 -74.36 -6.41 8.94
C HIS A 3 -73.79 -7.05 7.66
N SER A 4 -72.70 -6.62 7.01
CA SER A 4 -71.36 -6.17 7.41
C SER A 4 -70.58 -7.19 8.24
N THR A 5 -69.82 -8.03 7.55
CA THR A 5 -68.58 -8.65 8.07
C THR A 5 -67.63 -8.86 6.90
N ALA A 6 -66.73 -7.89 6.70
CA ALA A 6 -65.56 -8.02 5.85
C ALA A 6 -64.49 -8.82 6.63
N ARG A 7 -63.92 -9.85 5.99
CA ARG A 7 -62.77 -10.59 6.52
C ARG A 7 -61.52 -10.08 5.81
N SER A 8 -60.67 -9.38 6.56
CA SER A 8 -59.33 -8.94 6.16
C SER A 8 -58.47 -10.12 5.72
N SER A 9 -57.71 -9.92 4.64
CA SER A 9 -56.59 -10.79 4.27
C SER A 9 -55.34 -9.90 4.24
N ASP A 10 -54.56 -9.97 5.32
CA ASP A 10 -53.21 -9.42 5.38
C ASP A 10 -52.28 -10.27 4.49
N ALA A 11 -51.64 -9.64 3.52
CA ALA A 11 -50.49 -10.19 2.81
C ALA A 11 -49.21 -9.57 3.43
N PRO A 12 -48.16 -10.36 3.72
CA PRO A 12 -46.92 -9.78 4.23
C PRO A 12 -46.13 -9.11 3.10
N THR A 13 -45.86 -7.82 3.26
CA THR A 13 -44.94 -7.05 2.42
C THR A 13 -43.51 -7.55 2.65
N THR A 14 -42.99 -8.35 1.72
CA THR A 14 -41.56 -8.70 1.69
C THR A 14 -40.76 -7.48 1.24
N GLY A 15 -40.19 -6.77 2.21
CA GLY A 15 -39.19 -5.73 1.95
C GLY A 15 -37.92 -6.37 1.37
N THR A 16 -37.66 -6.17 0.09
CA THR A 16 -36.38 -6.49 -0.55
C THR A 16 -35.34 -5.51 -0.03
N ALA A 17 -34.59 -5.90 1.01
CA ALA A 17 -33.39 -5.19 1.41
C ALA A 17 -32.29 -5.46 0.37
N SER A 18 -31.90 -4.44 -0.39
CA SER A 18 -30.71 -4.50 -1.24
C SER A 18 -29.48 -4.82 -0.39
N PRO A 19 -28.60 -5.75 -0.81
CA PRO A 19 -27.36 -5.99 -0.10
C PRO A 19 -26.45 -4.76 -0.22
N ARG A 20 -26.00 -4.23 0.92
CA ARG A 20 -24.90 -3.26 0.97
C ARG A 20 -23.65 -3.89 0.33
N PRO A 21 -22.87 -3.15 -0.48
CA PRO A 21 -21.59 -3.66 -0.97
C PRO A 21 -20.67 -3.89 0.23
N VAL A 22 -20.34 -5.15 0.48
CA VAL A 22 -19.29 -5.54 1.43
C VAL A 22 -17.97 -5.22 0.72
N GLY A 23 -17.40 -4.05 0.98
CA GLY A 23 -15.99 -3.80 0.65
C GLY A 23 -15.11 -4.87 1.31
N PRO A 24 -13.95 -5.22 0.75
CA PRO A 24 -13.12 -6.29 1.29
C PRO A 24 -12.82 -6.01 2.77
N ALA A 25 -13.06 -7.03 3.61
CA ALA A 25 -12.76 -6.95 5.03
C ALA A 25 -11.30 -6.54 5.22
N ARG A 26 -11.06 -5.47 5.97
CA ARG A 26 -9.70 -5.06 6.35
C ARG A 26 -9.07 -6.20 7.16
N PHE A 27 -8.01 -6.77 6.62
CA PHE A 27 -7.22 -7.79 7.31
C PHE A 27 -6.66 -7.19 8.60
N THR A 28 -6.76 -7.94 9.70
CA THR A 28 -6.17 -7.55 10.99
C THR A 28 -4.99 -8.49 11.25
N PRO A 29 -3.75 -7.99 11.30
CA PRO A 29 -2.59 -8.83 11.55
C PRO A 29 -2.58 -9.42 12.97
N PRO A 30 -1.83 -10.52 13.18
CA PRO A 30 -1.48 -10.96 14.52
C PRO A 30 -0.63 -9.92 15.26
N THR A 31 -0.84 -9.81 16.58
CA THR A 31 -0.14 -8.90 17.49
C THR A 31 1.39 -9.06 17.42
N PRO A 32 2.18 -7.99 17.23
CA PRO A 32 3.64 -8.07 17.27
C PRO A 32 4.13 -8.33 18.69
N GLY A 33 5.02 -9.32 18.88
CA GLY A 33 5.62 -9.58 20.20
C GLY A 33 6.36 -10.91 20.36
N ARG A 34 6.20 -11.87 19.44
CA ARG A 34 6.98 -13.11 19.41
C ARG A 34 7.49 -13.35 18.00
N ALA A 35 8.80 -13.51 17.84
CA ALA A 35 9.35 -14.02 16.58
C ALA A 35 8.68 -15.36 16.28
N PRO A 36 7.99 -15.52 15.14
CA PRO A 36 7.31 -16.76 14.83
C PRO A 36 8.35 -17.89 14.75
N ALA A 37 7.99 -19.07 15.25
CA ALA A 37 8.73 -20.28 14.94
C ALA A 37 8.82 -20.44 13.42
N ALA A 38 9.90 -21.05 12.92
CA ALA A 38 10.01 -21.37 11.50
C ALA A 38 8.70 -22.04 11.04
N PRO A 39 8.11 -21.60 9.92
CA PRO A 39 6.89 -22.21 9.43
C PRO A 39 7.14 -23.71 9.22
N PRO A 40 6.16 -24.57 9.50
CA PRO A 40 6.31 -26.00 9.22
C PRO A 40 6.59 -26.19 7.73
N GLU A 41 7.45 -27.15 7.39
CA GLU A 41 7.67 -27.55 6.01
C GLU A 41 6.37 -28.19 5.48
N TYR A 42 5.79 -27.58 4.45
CA TYR A 42 4.59 -28.10 3.78
C TYR A 42 4.99 -28.88 2.54
N THR A 43 4.30 -29.99 2.27
CA THR A 43 4.39 -30.66 0.98
C THR A 43 3.76 -29.80 -0.12
N ASP A 44 4.17 -29.99 -1.38
CA ASP A 44 3.57 -29.29 -2.53
C ASP A 44 2.05 -29.48 -2.60
N GLU A 45 1.56 -30.67 -2.23
CA GLU A 45 0.13 -31.00 -2.21
C GLU A 45 -0.65 -30.18 -1.17
N GLU A 46 -0.02 -29.86 -0.04
CA GLU A 46 -0.59 -28.99 0.99
C GLU A 46 -0.54 -27.53 0.55
N VAL A 47 0.59 -27.07 -0.02
CA VAL A 47 0.74 -25.70 -0.55
C VAL A 47 -0.30 -25.39 -1.61
N LEU A 48 -0.60 -26.34 -2.50
CA LEU A 48 -1.63 -26.19 -3.54
C LEU A 48 -3.05 -25.97 -2.98
N ARG A 49 -3.31 -26.34 -1.73
CA ARG A 49 -4.60 -26.13 -1.05
C ARG A 49 -4.65 -24.84 -0.24
N GLN A 50 -3.52 -24.13 -0.10
CA GLN A 50 -3.48 -22.93 0.70
C GLN A 50 -4.12 -21.74 -0.04
N PRO A 51 -4.80 -20.83 0.69
CA PRO A 51 -5.44 -19.68 0.09
C PRO A 51 -4.40 -18.67 -0.41
N LEU A 52 -4.22 -18.57 -1.72
CA LEU A 52 -3.28 -17.63 -2.35
C LEU A 52 -3.51 -16.18 -1.87
N GLY A 53 -4.77 -15.73 -1.81
CA GLY A 53 -5.12 -14.38 -1.37
C GLY A 53 -4.68 -14.06 0.05
N TYR A 54 -4.73 -15.03 0.96
CA TYR A 54 -4.26 -14.88 2.33
C TYR A 54 -2.75 -14.65 2.37
N TRP A 55 -1.96 -15.50 1.69
CA TRP A 55 -0.51 -15.39 1.69
C TRP A 55 -0.01 -14.15 0.97
N THR A 56 -0.67 -13.72 -0.11
CA THR A 56 -0.33 -12.44 -0.76
C THR A 56 -0.61 -11.25 0.17
N GLY A 57 -1.71 -11.28 0.93
CA GLY A 57 -2.01 -10.23 1.93
C GLY A 57 -1.01 -10.23 3.08
N ALA A 58 -0.73 -11.40 3.67
CA ALA A 58 0.22 -11.55 4.75
C ALA A 58 1.64 -11.14 4.33
N ALA A 59 2.08 -11.50 3.13
CA ALA A 59 3.37 -11.07 2.59
C ALA A 59 3.40 -9.55 2.36
N SER A 60 2.34 -8.98 1.77
CA SER A 60 2.22 -7.53 1.56
C SER A 60 2.35 -6.77 2.87
N GLU A 61 1.63 -7.18 3.90
CA GLU A 61 1.66 -6.52 5.20
C GLU A 61 3.03 -6.65 5.89
N ALA A 62 3.64 -7.83 5.88
CA ALA A 62 4.96 -8.02 6.45
C ALA A 62 6.02 -7.15 5.76
N ILE A 63 5.98 -7.07 4.42
CA ILE A 63 6.89 -6.26 3.62
C ILE A 63 6.68 -4.77 3.88
N VAL A 64 5.43 -4.29 3.82
CA VAL A 64 5.10 -2.87 4.04
C VAL A 64 5.46 -2.45 5.47
N GLY A 65 5.15 -3.28 6.47
CA GLY A 65 5.53 -3.04 7.87
C GLY A 65 7.04 -2.95 8.04
N PHE A 66 7.79 -3.90 7.47
CA PHE A 66 9.26 -3.89 7.55
C PHE A 66 9.87 -2.65 6.89
N ILE A 67 9.39 -2.24 5.71
CA ILE A 67 9.83 -1.01 5.04
C ILE A 67 9.49 0.23 5.87
N SER A 68 8.27 0.29 6.41
CA SER A 68 7.82 1.41 7.25
C SER A 68 8.70 1.56 8.48
N ASP A 69 8.99 0.47 9.18
CA ASP A 69 9.85 0.46 10.37
C ASP A 69 11.30 0.84 10.04
N SER A 70 11.82 0.38 8.90
CA SER A 70 13.15 0.76 8.43
C SER A 70 13.24 2.25 8.13
N LEU A 71 12.28 2.82 7.40
CA LEU A 71 12.22 4.25 7.12
C LEU A 71 12.07 5.08 8.40
N ALA A 72 11.25 4.61 9.36
CA ALA A 72 11.07 5.27 10.64
C ALA A 72 12.39 5.34 11.44
N ARG A 73 13.20 4.26 11.43
CA ARG A 73 14.56 4.28 11.99
C ARG A 73 15.49 5.27 11.29
N GLY A 74 15.28 5.49 9.99
CA GLY A 74 15.93 6.53 9.20
C GLY A 74 15.37 7.95 9.40
N GLY A 75 14.41 8.15 10.30
CA GLY A 75 13.85 9.48 10.62
C GLY A 75 12.84 10.02 9.59
N VAL A 76 12.24 9.14 8.78
CA VAL A 76 11.20 9.52 7.81
C VAL A 76 10.05 8.51 7.81
N ARG A 77 8.89 8.93 7.29
CA ARG A 77 7.75 8.04 7.04
C ARG A 77 7.72 7.66 5.56
N GLN A 78 6.98 6.62 5.19
CA GLN A 78 6.77 6.26 3.79
C GLN A 78 6.29 7.43 2.90
N PRO A 79 5.30 8.25 3.32
CA PRO A 79 4.92 9.44 2.56
C PRO A 79 6.06 10.43 2.32
N HIS A 80 6.94 10.67 3.30
CA HIS A 80 8.13 11.51 3.11
C HIS A 80 9.06 10.90 2.05
N TRP A 81 9.32 9.60 2.15
CA TRP A 81 10.17 8.88 1.22
C TRP A 81 9.64 8.96 -0.22
N TRP A 82 8.34 8.72 -0.41
CA TRP A 82 7.70 8.80 -1.72
C TRP A 82 7.77 10.22 -2.31
N THR A 83 7.50 11.23 -1.48
CA THR A 83 7.59 12.64 -1.88
C THR A 83 9.01 13.01 -2.32
N LEU A 84 10.03 12.69 -1.50
CA LEU A 84 11.42 13.03 -1.82
C LEU A 84 11.90 12.38 -3.12
N ASN A 85 11.64 11.07 -3.31
CA ASN A 85 12.05 10.40 -4.55
C ASN A 85 11.28 10.94 -5.76
N ARG A 86 9.98 11.22 -5.60
CA ARG A 86 9.19 11.78 -6.70
C ARG A 86 9.72 13.15 -7.12
N VAL A 87 10.04 14.04 -6.18
CA VAL A 87 10.62 15.35 -6.50
C VAL A 87 11.99 15.19 -7.18
N ARG A 88 12.83 14.25 -6.70
CA ARG A 88 14.15 13.99 -7.29
C ARG A 88 14.10 13.47 -8.73
N GLU A 89 13.15 12.60 -9.02
CA GLU A 89 13.06 11.88 -10.30
C GLU A 89 12.18 12.58 -11.33
N ALA A 90 11.41 13.58 -10.90
CA ALA A 90 10.51 14.28 -11.79
C ALA A 90 11.30 15.00 -12.91
N PRO A 91 10.88 14.86 -14.19
CA PRO A 91 11.56 15.50 -15.31
C PRO A 91 11.43 17.03 -15.30
N ARG A 92 10.55 17.56 -14.44
CA ARG A 92 10.37 18.97 -14.12
C ARG A 92 9.99 19.11 -12.65
N ALA A 93 10.22 20.27 -12.07
CA ALA A 93 9.71 20.60 -10.75
C ALA A 93 8.17 20.48 -10.72
N LEU A 94 7.66 19.92 -9.62
CA LEU A 94 6.24 19.66 -9.39
C LEU A 94 5.75 20.54 -8.24
N THR A 95 4.52 21.03 -8.34
CA THR A 95 3.86 21.68 -7.21
C THR A 95 3.46 20.65 -6.15
N ARG A 96 3.12 21.12 -4.94
CA ARG A 96 2.58 20.26 -3.86
C ARG A 96 1.42 19.39 -4.34
N ASP A 97 0.44 20.00 -5.01
CA ASP A 97 -0.76 19.28 -5.45
C ASP A 97 -0.44 18.26 -6.54
N GLU A 98 0.47 18.59 -7.47
CA GLU A 98 0.96 17.64 -8.48
C GLU A 98 1.72 16.47 -7.83
N VAL A 99 2.54 16.70 -6.80
CA VAL A 99 3.19 15.60 -6.07
C VAL A 99 2.15 14.69 -5.44
N VAL A 100 1.17 15.23 -4.72
CA VAL A 100 0.10 14.45 -4.08
C VAL A 100 -0.67 13.65 -5.13
N GLU A 101 -1.06 14.28 -6.23
CA GLU A 101 -1.81 13.65 -7.32
C GLU A 101 -1.02 12.50 -7.95
N VAL A 102 0.21 12.76 -8.43
CA VAL A 102 0.97 11.75 -9.17
C VAL A 102 1.44 10.64 -8.23
N VAL A 103 1.77 10.92 -6.97
CA VAL A 103 2.20 9.88 -6.01
C VAL A 103 1.02 9.00 -5.60
N GLY A 104 -0.16 9.60 -5.38
CA GLY A 104 -1.40 8.90 -5.07
C GLY A 104 -1.90 8.03 -6.22
N ALA A 105 -1.95 8.57 -7.43
CA ALA A 105 -2.41 7.86 -8.62
C ALA A 105 -1.56 6.61 -8.93
N SER A 106 -0.25 6.66 -8.68
CA SER A 106 0.63 5.52 -8.92
C SER A 106 0.57 4.45 -7.82
N ARG A 107 -0.19 4.62 -6.73
CA ARG A 107 -0.19 3.67 -5.60
C ARG A 107 -1.61 3.33 -5.13
N PRO A 108 -2.43 2.67 -5.97
CA PRO A 108 -3.85 2.42 -5.67
C PRO A 108 -4.10 1.45 -4.50
N TYR A 109 -3.05 0.76 -4.01
CA TYR A 109 -3.16 -0.29 -3.00
C TYR A 109 -2.61 0.12 -1.62
N VAL A 110 -2.18 1.37 -1.43
CA VAL A 110 -1.68 1.87 -0.14
C VAL A 110 -2.39 3.15 0.26
N ASP A 111 -2.40 3.44 1.55
CA ASP A 111 -2.94 4.69 2.06
C ASP A 111 -1.99 5.85 1.70
N VAL A 112 -2.56 6.89 1.11
CA VAL A 112 -1.87 8.10 0.64
C VAL A 112 -2.51 9.38 1.19
N SER A 113 -3.42 9.27 2.17
CA SER A 113 -4.11 10.43 2.76
C SER A 113 -3.15 11.49 3.32
N ASP A 114 -2.01 11.05 3.85
CA ASP A 114 -1.05 11.89 4.56
C ASP A 114 0.00 12.53 3.63
N LEU A 115 -0.10 12.36 2.31
CA LEU A 115 0.89 12.90 1.37
C LEU A 115 1.02 14.42 1.47
N GLY A 116 -0.09 15.14 1.59
CA GLY A 116 -0.07 16.59 1.72
C GLY A 116 0.67 17.04 2.98
N THR A 117 0.35 16.43 4.12
CA THR A 117 1.04 16.69 5.40
C THR A 117 2.53 16.35 5.31
N ALA A 118 2.89 15.27 4.63
CA ALA A 118 4.28 14.89 4.40
C ALA A 118 5.05 15.92 3.56
N VAL A 119 4.42 16.56 2.56
CA VAL A 119 5.06 17.66 1.83
C VAL A 119 5.32 18.84 2.75
N ASP A 120 4.33 19.20 3.57
CA ASP A 120 4.43 20.34 4.51
C ASP A 120 5.53 20.11 5.56
N GLU A 121 5.59 18.91 6.15
CA GLU A 121 6.65 18.52 7.10
C GLU A 121 8.06 18.58 6.46
N LEU A 122 8.20 18.19 5.18
CA LEU A 122 9.48 18.25 4.47
C LEU A 122 9.93 19.69 4.15
N LEU A 123 8.98 20.58 3.86
CA LEU A 123 9.24 22.01 3.70
C LEU A 123 9.66 22.65 5.03
N GLU A 124 8.94 22.35 6.12
CA GLU A 124 9.28 22.83 7.47
C GLU A 124 10.67 22.39 7.93
N ARG A 125 11.06 21.16 7.56
CA ARG A 125 12.40 20.61 7.84
C ARG A 125 13.49 21.15 6.91
N GLY A 126 13.16 21.98 5.93
CA GLY A 126 14.10 22.50 4.94
C GLY A 126 14.71 21.42 4.04
N LEU A 127 14.03 20.29 3.86
CA LEU A 127 14.43 19.21 2.94
C LEU A 127 13.89 19.46 1.53
N LEU A 128 12.77 20.17 1.45
CA LEU A 128 12.25 20.75 0.22
C LEU A 128 12.28 22.28 0.30
N ALA A 129 12.34 22.92 -0.85
CA ALA A 129 12.08 24.33 -1.00
C ALA A 129 11.01 24.55 -2.07
N ALA A 130 10.15 25.54 -1.87
CA ALA A 130 9.18 25.98 -2.86
C ALA A 130 9.70 27.25 -3.56
N GLY A 131 9.76 27.22 -4.89
CA GLY A 131 10.01 28.42 -5.70
C GLY A 131 8.79 29.34 -5.77
N ASP A 132 8.92 30.47 -6.47
CA ASP A 132 7.89 31.53 -6.53
C ASP A 132 6.52 31.05 -7.06
N ALA A 133 6.51 30.02 -7.91
CA ALA A 133 5.30 29.40 -8.44
C ALA A 133 4.80 28.18 -7.63
N GLY A 134 5.37 27.93 -6.45
CA GLY A 134 5.06 26.77 -5.62
C GLY A 134 5.65 25.44 -6.12
N ALA A 135 6.54 25.50 -7.11
CA ALA A 135 7.27 24.34 -7.61
C ALA A 135 8.29 23.88 -6.57
N LEU A 136 8.31 22.58 -6.28
CA LEU A 136 9.13 21.98 -5.24
C LEU A 136 10.45 21.47 -5.82
N ASP A 137 11.54 21.80 -5.14
CA ASP A 137 12.88 21.28 -5.40
C ASP A 137 13.49 20.70 -4.12
N LEU A 138 14.37 19.71 -4.27
CA LEU A 138 15.20 19.24 -3.17
C LEU A 138 16.22 20.31 -2.78
N THR A 139 16.34 20.56 -1.48
CA THR A 139 17.50 21.30 -0.97
C THR A 139 18.73 20.38 -0.96
N PRO A 140 19.95 20.93 -0.81
CA PRO A 140 21.14 20.09 -0.63
C PRO A 140 21.02 19.13 0.55
N ALA A 141 20.32 19.52 1.62
CA ALA A 141 20.05 18.65 2.77
C ALA A 141 19.03 17.56 2.44
N GLY A 142 18.00 17.88 1.66
CA GLY A 142 17.04 16.92 1.14
C GLY A 142 17.70 15.86 0.26
N ASP A 143 18.55 16.28 -0.68
CA ASP A 143 19.27 15.40 -1.58
C ASP A 143 20.21 14.46 -0.81
N ALA A 144 21.02 15.00 0.11
CA ALA A 144 21.88 14.20 0.97
C ALA A 144 21.11 13.21 1.85
N LEU A 145 19.91 13.58 2.34
CA LEU A 145 19.06 12.67 3.08
C LEU A 145 18.56 11.52 2.19
N VAL A 146 18.16 11.79 0.95
CA VAL A 146 17.71 10.74 0.03
C VAL A 146 18.83 9.75 -0.25
N ASP A 147 20.05 10.22 -0.47
CA ASP A 147 21.22 9.36 -0.66
C ASP A 147 21.51 8.52 0.59
N HIS A 148 21.49 9.13 1.78
CA HIS A 148 21.66 8.42 3.03
C HIS A 148 20.59 7.33 3.23
N LEU A 149 19.31 7.67 2.99
CA LEU A 149 18.21 6.71 3.10
C LEU A 149 18.34 5.59 2.07
N TRP A 150 18.82 5.85 0.87
CA TRP A 150 19.10 4.78 -0.10
C TRP A 150 20.19 3.85 0.39
N GLN A 151 21.33 4.37 0.83
CA GLN A 151 22.48 3.55 1.21
C GLN A 151 22.26 2.79 2.51
N GLU A 152 21.81 3.49 3.55
CA GLU A 152 21.81 2.96 4.92
C GLU A 152 20.47 2.32 5.31
N VAL A 153 19.38 2.61 4.58
CA VAL A 153 18.04 2.14 4.95
C VAL A 153 17.43 1.26 3.85
N MET A 154 17.21 1.79 2.66
CA MET A 154 16.41 1.12 1.63
C MET A 154 17.16 -0.01 0.95
N THR A 155 18.43 0.17 0.60
CA THR A 155 19.26 -0.91 0.01
C THR A 155 19.32 -2.14 0.92
N PRO A 156 19.71 -2.04 2.21
CA PRO A 156 19.74 -3.20 3.10
C PRO A 156 18.35 -3.76 3.39
N THR A 157 17.32 -2.90 3.50
CA THR A 157 15.92 -3.35 3.69
C THR A 157 15.44 -4.21 2.53
N LEU A 158 15.66 -3.76 1.29
CA LEU A 158 15.28 -4.49 0.08
C LEU A 158 16.11 -5.77 -0.10
N ALA A 159 17.39 -5.74 0.25
CA ALA A 159 18.23 -6.93 0.26
C ALA A 159 17.71 -7.97 1.26
N GLN A 160 17.30 -7.56 2.46
CA GLN A 160 16.73 -8.45 3.47
C GLN A 160 15.40 -9.05 3.02
N ILE A 161 14.51 -8.28 2.38
CA ILE A 161 13.27 -8.80 1.80
C ILE A 161 13.55 -9.88 0.75
N ARG A 162 14.66 -9.76 0.02
CA ARG A 162 15.10 -10.73 -1.01
C ARG A 162 16.01 -11.83 -0.48
N ALA A 163 16.33 -11.83 0.82
CA ALA A 163 17.31 -12.76 1.37
C ALA A 163 16.86 -14.21 1.15
N GLY A 164 17.76 -15.03 0.58
CA GLY A 164 17.47 -16.44 0.27
C GLY A 164 16.72 -16.66 -1.05
N MET A 165 16.37 -15.62 -1.80
CA MET A 165 15.81 -15.73 -3.16
C MET A 165 16.87 -15.40 -4.21
N SER A 166 16.95 -16.22 -5.25
CA SER A 166 17.64 -15.87 -6.48
C SER A 166 16.87 -14.82 -7.28
N ASP A 167 17.56 -14.11 -8.17
CA ASP A 167 16.92 -13.14 -9.08
C ASP A 167 15.84 -13.81 -9.95
N ALA A 168 16.05 -15.06 -10.35
CA ALA A 168 15.10 -15.82 -11.16
C ALA A 168 13.82 -16.15 -10.38
N GLU A 169 13.94 -16.53 -9.10
CA GLU A 169 12.78 -16.76 -8.22
C GLU A 169 12.02 -15.47 -7.97
N TYR A 170 12.72 -14.37 -7.67
CA TYR A 170 12.09 -13.06 -7.47
C TYR A 170 11.31 -12.60 -8.70
N VAL A 171 11.92 -12.67 -9.89
CA VAL A 171 11.26 -12.33 -11.16
C VAL A 171 10.05 -13.23 -11.39
N THR A 172 10.14 -14.51 -11.05
CA THR A 172 9.02 -15.46 -11.18
C THR A 172 7.87 -15.09 -10.26
N VAL A 173 8.14 -14.83 -8.98
CA VAL A 173 7.12 -14.40 -8.00
C VAL A 173 6.39 -13.15 -8.49
N VAL A 174 7.13 -12.09 -8.87
CA VAL A 174 6.51 -10.83 -9.34
C VAL A 174 5.67 -11.05 -10.60
N ARG A 175 6.14 -11.84 -11.56
CA ARG A 175 5.38 -12.16 -12.78
C ARG A 175 4.12 -12.97 -12.50
N LEU A 176 4.16 -13.92 -11.56
CA LEU A 176 3.00 -14.67 -11.13
C LEU A 176 1.98 -13.77 -10.45
N LEU A 177 2.41 -12.86 -9.57
CA LEU A 177 1.53 -11.86 -8.96
C LEU A 177 0.87 -10.95 -10.02
N HIS A 178 1.62 -10.46 -11.01
CA HIS A 178 1.03 -9.70 -12.13
C HIS A 178 0.00 -10.52 -12.92
N ARG A 179 0.22 -11.83 -13.09
CA ARG A 179 -0.75 -12.71 -13.73
C ARG A 179 -1.99 -12.89 -12.87
N VAL A 180 -1.84 -13.11 -11.57
CA VAL A 180 -2.95 -13.25 -10.62
C VAL A 180 -3.80 -11.98 -10.61
N ILE A 181 -3.20 -10.80 -10.52
CA ILE A 181 -3.88 -9.50 -10.57
C ILE A 181 -4.70 -9.36 -11.87
N ARG A 182 -4.09 -9.67 -13.03
CA ARG A 182 -4.80 -9.63 -14.32
C ARG A 182 -5.94 -10.64 -14.41
N ASN A 183 -5.75 -11.86 -13.89
CA ASN A 183 -6.78 -12.90 -13.91
C ASN A 183 -8.06 -12.47 -13.16
N VAL A 184 -7.93 -11.60 -12.16
CA VAL A 184 -9.08 -11.06 -11.39
C VAL A 184 -9.48 -9.65 -11.83
N GLY A 185 -8.97 -9.16 -12.97
CA GLY A 185 -9.32 -7.84 -13.52
C GLY A 185 -8.70 -6.64 -12.79
N GLY A 186 -7.68 -6.85 -11.96
CA GLY A 186 -6.95 -5.78 -11.29
C GLY A 186 -5.89 -5.12 -12.18
N ASP A 187 -5.40 -3.97 -11.73
CA ASP A 187 -4.33 -3.23 -12.41
C ASP A 187 -2.95 -3.66 -11.90
N ALA A 188 -2.11 -4.11 -12.83
CA ALA A 188 -0.70 -4.46 -12.61
C ALA A 188 0.26 -3.50 -13.35
N GLY A 189 -0.24 -2.32 -13.75
CA GLY A 189 0.47 -1.30 -14.52
C GLY A 189 1.35 -0.37 -13.69
N PHE A 190 1.55 -0.66 -12.40
CA PHE A 190 2.45 0.11 -11.54
C PHE A 190 3.83 0.23 -12.18
N ARG A 191 4.34 1.47 -12.23
CA ARG A 191 5.72 1.76 -12.59
C ARG A 191 6.37 2.46 -11.39
N PRO A 192 7.43 1.86 -10.81
CA PRO A 192 8.15 2.46 -9.70
C PRO A 192 8.74 3.81 -10.09
#